data_AF-A0A2B8A3D2-F1
#
_entry.id   AF-A0A2B8A3D2-F1
#
_cell.length_a   1.000
_cell.length_b   1.000
_cell.length_c   1.000
_cell.angle_alpha   90.00
_cell.angle_beta   90.00
_cell.angle_gamma   90.00
#
_symmetry.space_group_name_H-M   'P 1'
#
loop_
_entity.id
_entity.type
_entity.pdbx_description
1 polymer ?
#
loop_
_entity_poly.entity_id
_entity_poly.type
_entity_poly.pdbx_seq_one_letter_code
_entity_poly.pdbx_strand_id
1 'polypeptide(L)'
;MAFYFMRIHAQINHVLRQIKQILLSVFCPSSKGTAETEATAETEATETPSDEILLDPVKIGRKCGYIDKGGKTAIKPQFEDAQWFQEGLAMIKLGHKWGYIDKNGKRVIKPQFEDAGSFQEGLAMIKRGNKWGYIDKIGKTAINLQFEDAGSFQEGLARIKLGDK
;
A
#
# COMPACT_ATOMS: atom_id res chain seq x y z
N MET A 1 4.59 -23.18 -23.31
CA MET A 1 4.04 -22.30 -22.26
C MET A 1 4.94 -21.08 -22.15
N ALA A 2 4.44 -19.89 -22.50
CA ALA A 2 5.24 -18.66 -22.53
C ALA A 2 4.98 -17.82 -21.27
N PHE A 3 6.06 -17.37 -20.62
CA PHE A 3 5.99 -16.41 -19.51
C PHE A 3 6.60 -15.09 -19.98
N TYR A 4 5.97 -13.98 -19.65
CA TYR A 4 6.43 -12.65 -20.00
C TYR A 4 6.83 -11.88 -18.74
N PHE A 5 7.86 -11.04 -18.85
CA PHE A 5 8.22 -10.07 -17.82
C PHE A 5 7.65 -8.71 -18.20
N MET A 6 6.76 -8.18 -17.37
CA MET A 6 6.18 -6.86 -17.57
C MET A 6 7.00 -5.83 -16.81
N ARG A 7 7.60 -4.86 -17.53
CA ARG A 7 8.34 -3.74 -16.93
C ARG A 7 7.42 -2.54 -16.78
N ILE A 8 7.23 -2.04 -15.56
CA ILE A 8 6.61 -0.74 -15.34
C ILE A 8 7.72 0.26 -15.10
N HIS A 9 7.95 1.17 -16.05
CA HIS A 9 8.68 2.40 -15.72
C HIS A 9 7.77 3.24 -14.83
N ALA A 10 8.04 3.24 -13.53
CA ALA A 10 7.43 4.13 -12.55
C ALA A 10 7.86 5.59 -12.80
N GLN A 11 7.40 6.17 -13.91
CA GLN A 11 7.65 7.57 -14.30
C GLN A 11 7.00 8.59 -13.34
N ILE A 12 6.21 8.15 -12.35
CA ILE A 12 5.48 9.04 -11.45
C ILE A 12 6.40 9.59 -10.33
N ASN A 13 7.39 8.82 -9.86
CA ASN A 13 8.26 9.26 -8.76
C ASN A 13 9.34 10.28 -9.16
N HIS A 14 9.74 10.31 -10.44
CA HIS A 14 10.76 11.26 -10.91
C HIS A 14 10.19 12.67 -11.11
N VAL A 15 8.95 12.77 -11.59
CA VAL A 15 8.26 14.05 -11.81
C VAL A 15 7.94 14.73 -10.46
N LEU A 16 7.55 13.96 -9.43
CA LEU A 16 7.31 14.51 -8.10
C LEU A 16 8.59 15.06 -7.42
N ARG A 17 9.77 14.48 -7.66
CA ARG A 17 11.05 15.06 -7.20
C ARG A 17 11.41 16.37 -7.90
N GLN A 18 11.13 16.49 -9.20
CA GLN A 18 11.36 17.71 -9.97
C GLN A 18 10.39 18.83 -9.56
N ILE A 19 9.10 18.51 -9.34
CA ILE A 19 8.11 19.49 -8.88
C ILE A 19 8.46 20.01 -7.47
N LYS A 20 8.96 19.14 -6.57
CA LYS A 20 9.37 19.56 -5.22
C LYS A 20 10.62 20.44 -5.20
N GLN A 21 11.54 20.30 -6.18
CA GLN A 21 12.69 21.22 -6.32
C GLN A 21 12.32 22.55 -6.99
N ILE A 22 11.36 22.56 -7.92
CA ILE A 22 10.92 23.78 -8.62
C ILE A 22 10.11 24.70 -7.69
N LEU A 23 9.33 24.16 -6.74
CA LEU A 23 8.58 24.96 -5.78
C LEU A 23 9.46 25.67 -4.72
N LEU A 24 10.68 25.19 -4.47
CA LEU A 24 11.59 25.76 -3.47
C LEU A 24 12.41 26.97 -3.98
N SER A 25 12.41 27.25 -5.29
CA SER A 25 13.22 28.35 -5.88
C SER A 25 12.43 29.59 -6.30
N VAL A 26 11.09 29.57 -6.23
CA VAL A 26 10.23 30.69 -6.68
C VAL A 26 9.75 31.57 -5.50
N PHE A 27 10.00 31.16 -4.26
CA PHE A 27 9.64 31.95 -3.08
C PHE A 27 10.78 32.91 -2.69
N CYS A 28 10.80 34.09 -3.29
CA CYS A 28 11.65 35.21 -2.87
C CYS A 28 10.75 36.38 -2.43
N PRO A 29 10.49 36.57 -1.12
CA PRO A 29 9.74 37.72 -0.66
C PRO A 29 10.70 38.90 -0.41
N SER A 30 10.67 39.88 -1.31
CA SER A 30 11.21 41.22 -1.06
C SER A 30 10.07 42.22 -1.03
N SER A 31 9.69 42.68 0.17
CA SER A 31 9.49 44.10 0.51
C SER A 31 8.80 44.22 1.88
N LYS A 32 9.20 45.27 2.60
CA LYS A 32 8.88 45.60 4.00
C LYS A 32 7.48 46.23 4.10
N GLY A 33 6.74 45.98 5.18
CA GLY A 33 5.60 46.82 5.55
C GLY A 33 4.67 46.25 6.63
N THR A 34 4.88 46.70 7.87
CA THR A 34 3.95 46.84 9.01
C THR A 34 3.23 45.62 9.58
N ALA A 35 3.41 45.48 10.89
CA ALA A 35 2.84 44.46 11.77
C ALA A 35 1.32 44.58 11.87
N GLU A 36 0.64 43.45 11.72
CA GLU A 36 -0.56 43.11 12.46
C GLU A 36 -0.49 41.61 12.75
N THR A 37 -0.55 41.32 14.04
CA THR A 37 -0.47 40.02 14.67
C THR A 37 -1.82 39.35 14.52
N GLU A 38 -1.89 38.21 13.86
CA GLU A 38 -2.81 37.14 14.24
C GLU A 38 -2.28 35.81 13.71
N ALA A 39 -1.69 35.08 14.66
CA ALA A 39 -1.14 33.76 14.47
C ALA A 39 -2.28 32.78 14.19
N THR A 40 -2.41 32.36 12.94
CA THR A 40 -2.93 31.04 12.60
C THR A 40 -1.75 30.20 12.18
N ALA A 41 -1.19 29.49 13.17
CA ALA A 41 -0.19 28.48 12.94
C ALA A 41 -0.86 27.34 12.16
N GLU A 42 -0.72 27.38 10.84
CA GLU A 42 -0.88 26.19 10.01
C GLU A 42 0.16 25.18 10.50
N THR A 43 -0.34 24.26 11.30
CA THR A 43 0.42 23.17 11.90
C THR A 43 0.76 22.22 10.77
N GLU A 44 1.86 22.49 10.08
CA GLU A 44 2.55 21.54 9.21
C GLU A 44 3.28 20.53 10.11
N ALA A 45 2.49 19.70 10.77
CA ALA A 45 2.93 18.49 11.44
C ALA A 45 2.34 17.31 10.68
N THR A 46 2.90 16.97 9.52
CA THR A 46 2.96 15.55 9.17
C THR A 46 4.30 15.06 9.70
N GLU A 47 4.31 14.87 11.02
CA GLU A 47 5.15 13.89 11.67
C GLU A 47 5.14 12.64 10.78
N THR A 48 6.28 12.31 10.19
CA THR A 48 6.58 10.91 9.91
C THR A 48 6.89 10.29 11.27
N PRO A 49 6.01 9.50 11.91
CA PRO A 49 6.48 8.66 12.98
C PRO A 49 7.23 7.53 12.28
N SER A 50 8.54 7.70 12.21
CA SER A 50 9.53 6.67 11.85
C SER A 50 9.60 5.54 12.89
N ASP A 51 8.56 5.38 13.70
CA ASP A 51 8.34 4.16 14.44
C ASP A 51 7.61 3.21 13.50
N GLU A 52 8.40 2.40 12.78
CA GLU A 52 7.88 1.17 12.22
C GLU A 52 7.30 0.34 13.37
N ILE A 53 6.01 0.56 13.69
CA ILE A 53 5.27 -0.34 14.56
C ILE A 53 5.33 -1.69 13.84
N LEU A 54 6.23 -2.54 14.31
CA LEU A 54 6.43 -3.88 13.81
C LEU A 54 5.36 -4.72 14.49
N LEU A 55 4.33 -5.03 13.70
CA LEU A 55 3.23 -5.85 14.15
C LEU A 55 3.39 -7.24 13.56
N ASP A 56 3.43 -8.23 14.44
CA ASP A 56 3.52 -9.64 14.06
C ASP A 56 2.13 -10.27 14.06
N PRO A 57 1.74 -10.99 13.00
CA PRO A 57 0.48 -11.71 12.97
C PRO A 57 0.51 -12.82 14.02
N VAL A 58 -0.52 -12.88 14.85
CA VAL A 58 -0.71 -13.94 15.84
C VAL A 58 -2.02 -14.66 15.59
N LYS A 59 -1.99 -15.99 15.70
CA LYS A 59 -3.19 -16.82 15.60
C LYS A 59 -3.62 -17.26 16.99
N ILE A 60 -4.80 -16.84 17.42
CA ILE A 60 -5.41 -17.23 18.70
C ILE A 60 -6.69 -18.00 18.38
N GLY A 61 -6.66 -19.31 18.61
CA GLY A 61 -7.72 -20.23 18.19
C GLY A 61 -7.86 -20.27 16.66
N ARG A 62 -9.05 -19.92 16.15
CA ARG A 62 -9.34 -19.90 14.70
C ARG A 62 -9.19 -18.52 14.06
N LYS A 63 -8.80 -17.50 14.82
CA LYS A 63 -8.73 -16.12 14.34
C LYS A 63 -7.32 -15.56 14.43
N CYS A 64 -6.97 -14.71 13.48
CA CYS A 64 -5.72 -13.97 13.43
C CYS A 64 -5.93 -12.51 13.86
N GLY A 65 -4.95 -12.00 14.58
CA GLY A 65 -4.80 -10.60 14.99
C GLY A 65 -3.34 -10.19 14.88
N TYR A 66 -2.96 -9.10 15.52
CA TYR A 66 -1.59 -8.61 15.53
C TYR A 66 -1.13 -8.24 16.92
N ILE A 67 0.13 -8.54 17.22
CA ILE A 67 0.80 -8.18 18.47
C ILE A 67 1.97 -7.23 18.18
N ASP A 68 2.30 -6.41 19.17
CA ASP A 68 3.54 -5.63 19.16
C ASP A 68 4.74 -6.50 19.57
N LYS A 69 5.95 -5.93 19.48
CA LYS A 69 7.21 -6.58 19.92
C LYS A 69 7.20 -6.98 21.40
N GLY A 70 6.37 -6.35 22.22
CA GLY A 70 6.18 -6.68 23.63
C GLY A 70 5.19 -7.82 23.87
N GLY A 71 4.63 -8.41 22.81
CA GLY A 71 3.62 -9.47 22.88
C GLY A 71 2.22 -8.97 23.24
N LYS A 72 1.99 -7.65 23.33
CA LYS A 72 0.66 -7.10 23.60
C LYS A 72 -0.16 -7.08 22.32
N THR A 73 -1.44 -7.41 22.42
CA THR A 73 -2.34 -7.39 21.28
C THR A 73 -2.61 -5.96 20.81
N ALA A 74 -2.10 -5.60 19.64
CA ALA A 74 -2.36 -4.33 18.98
C ALA A 74 -3.68 -4.37 18.19
N ILE A 75 -3.93 -5.47 17.46
CA ILE A 75 -5.18 -5.70 16.73
C ILE A 75 -5.76 -7.02 17.22
N LYS A 76 -6.97 -6.95 17.82
CA LYS A 76 -7.63 -8.14 18.37
C LYS A 76 -7.84 -9.21 17.30
N PRO A 77 -7.67 -10.51 17.64
CA PRO A 77 -7.96 -11.60 16.71
C PRO A 77 -9.38 -11.54 16.18
N GLN A 78 -9.53 -11.24 14.89
CA GLN A 78 -10.83 -11.06 14.24
C GLN A 78 -10.85 -11.55 12.80
N PHE A 79 -9.69 -11.82 12.19
CA PHE A 79 -9.57 -12.25 10.80
C PHE A 79 -9.46 -13.77 10.71
N GLU A 80 -9.84 -14.35 9.59
CA GLU A 80 -9.63 -15.79 9.32
C GLU A 80 -8.15 -16.07 9.03
N ASP A 81 -7.50 -15.12 8.37
CA ASP A 81 -6.08 -15.15 8.05
C ASP A 81 -5.55 -13.70 7.99
N ALA A 82 -4.26 -13.53 8.25
CA ALA A 82 -3.59 -12.26 8.33
C ALA A 82 -2.10 -12.45 8.00
N GLN A 83 -1.60 -11.70 7.03
CA GLN A 83 -0.20 -11.74 6.62
C GLN A 83 0.60 -10.60 7.27
N TRP A 84 1.93 -10.65 7.15
CA TRP A 84 2.79 -9.57 7.62
C TRP A 84 2.52 -8.26 6.89
N PHE A 85 2.79 -7.16 7.59
CA PHE A 85 2.76 -5.84 6.97
C PHE A 85 3.88 -5.72 5.93
N GLN A 86 3.52 -5.26 4.73
CA GLN A 86 4.44 -4.92 3.65
C GLN A 86 4.07 -3.52 3.14
N GLU A 87 5.06 -2.64 3.11
CA GLU A 87 4.89 -1.23 2.74
C GLU A 87 3.74 -0.48 3.45
N GLY A 88 3.50 -0.84 4.72
CA GLY A 88 2.50 -0.21 5.59
C GLY A 88 1.11 -0.85 5.55
N LEU A 89 0.87 -1.84 4.68
CA LEU A 89 -0.41 -2.55 4.58
C LEU A 89 -0.22 -4.04 4.83
N ALA A 90 -1.19 -4.67 5.47
CA ALA A 90 -1.22 -6.12 5.63
C ALA A 90 -2.47 -6.71 4.97
N MET A 91 -2.28 -7.84 4.31
CA MET A 91 -3.37 -8.59 3.72
C MET A 91 -4.11 -9.38 4.80
N ILE A 92 -5.44 -9.29 4.82
CA ILE A 92 -6.30 -10.03 5.75
C ILE A 92 -7.42 -10.74 5.02
N LYS A 93 -7.87 -11.85 5.59
CA LYS A 93 -8.97 -12.67 5.08
C LYS A 93 -10.18 -12.57 6.00
N LEU A 94 -11.33 -12.30 5.42
CA LEU A 94 -12.61 -12.26 6.13
C LEU A 94 -13.72 -12.69 5.17
N GLY A 95 -14.56 -13.65 5.57
CA GLY A 95 -15.63 -14.16 4.72
C GLY A 95 -15.09 -14.77 3.43
N HIS A 96 -13.97 -15.50 3.51
CA HIS A 96 -13.27 -16.09 2.36
C HIS A 96 -12.75 -15.12 1.30
N LYS A 97 -12.80 -13.80 1.54
CA LYS A 97 -12.26 -12.78 0.65
C LYS A 97 -11.07 -12.09 1.28
N TRP A 98 -10.12 -11.68 0.45
CA TRP A 98 -8.94 -10.93 0.84
C TRP A 98 -9.16 -9.42 0.70
N GLY A 99 -8.61 -8.67 1.63
CA GLY A 99 -8.54 -7.22 1.66
C GLY A 99 -7.28 -6.76 2.39
N TYR A 100 -7.19 -5.46 2.69
CA TYR A 100 -5.99 -4.88 3.29
C TYR A 100 -6.33 -3.94 4.44
N ILE A 101 -5.50 -3.98 5.47
CA ILE A 101 -5.57 -3.10 6.64
C ILE A 101 -4.27 -2.31 6.80
N ASP A 102 -4.37 -1.15 7.46
CA ASP A 102 -3.21 -0.42 7.97
C ASP A 102 -2.77 -0.95 9.35
N LYS A 103 -1.67 -0.39 9.87
CA LYS A 103 -1.12 -0.74 11.19
C LYS A 103 -2.05 -0.41 12.36
N ASN A 104 -3.05 0.46 12.15
CA ASN A 104 -4.07 0.78 13.13
C ASN A 104 -5.26 -0.20 13.07
N GLY A 105 -5.22 -1.19 12.18
CA GLY A 105 -6.31 -2.14 11.95
C GLY A 105 -7.47 -1.58 11.13
N LYS A 106 -7.32 -0.38 10.55
CA LYS A 106 -8.33 0.20 9.65
C LYS A 106 -8.27 -0.52 8.32
N ARG A 107 -9.43 -0.96 7.83
CA ARG A 107 -9.59 -1.56 6.50
C ARG A 107 -9.41 -0.48 5.43
N VAL A 108 -8.23 -0.43 4.83
CA VAL A 108 -7.90 0.46 3.70
C VAL A 108 -8.59 -0.05 2.44
N ILE A 109 -8.56 -1.36 2.23
CA ILE A 109 -9.25 -2.01 1.12
C ILE A 109 -10.14 -3.10 1.70
N LYS A 110 -11.45 -2.97 1.48
CA LYS A 110 -12.43 -3.94 1.99
C LYS A 110 -12.16 -5.34 1.41
N PRO A 111 -12.35 -6.42 2.19
CA PRO A 111 -12.28 -7.77 1.67
C PRO A 111 -13.23 -7.97 0.49
N GLN A 112 -12.68 -8.22 -0.68
CA GLN A 112 -13.45 -8.37 -1.93
C GLN A 112 -12.76 -9.26 -2.97
N PHE A 113 -11.47 -9.57 -2.80
CA PHE A 113 -10.71 -10.36 -3.75
C PHE A 113 -10.76 -11.84 -3.40
N GLU A 114 -10.72 -12.70 -4.41
CA GLU A 114 -10.64 -14.15 -4.21
C GLU A 114 -9.24 -14.57 -3.80
N ASP A 115 -8.24 -13.87 -4.34
CA ASP A 115 -6.84 -14.02 -3.98
C ASP A 115 -6.12 -12.68 -4.12
N ALA A 116 -5.03 -12.52 -3.41
CA ALA A 116 -4.28 -11.28 -3.34
C ALA A 116 -2.83 -11.53 -2.91
N GLY A 117 -1.92 -10.65 -3.36
CA GLY A 117 -0.52 -10.62 -2.94
C GLY A 117 -0.24 -9.47 -1.98
N SER A 118 0.91 -9.53 -1.30
CA SER A 118 1.44 -8.39 -0.55
C SER A 118 1.81 -7.24 -1.50
N PHE A 119 1.78 -6.01 -1.00
CA PHE A 119 2.28 -4.86 -1.74
C PHE A 119 3.80 -4.96 -1.92
N GLN A 120 4.24 -4.78 -3.17
CA GLN A 120 5.65 -4.65 -3.58
C GLN A 120 5.74 -3.59 -4.67
N GLU A 121 6.65 -2.64 -4.50
CA GLU A 121 6.84 -1.49 -5.38
C GLU A 121 5.55 -0.67 -5.57
N GLY A 122 4.74 -0.58 -4.50
CA GLY A 122 3.47 0.13 -4.49
C GLY A 122 2.31 -0.57 -5.21
N LEU A 123 2.50 -1.80 -5.71
CA LEU A 123 1.48 -2.60 -6.38
C LEU A 123 1.24 -3.93 -5.66
N ALA A 124 0.01 -4.41 -5.70
CA ALA A 124 -0.33 -5.75 -5.27
C ALA A 124 -1.14 -6.46 -6.35
N MET A 125 -0.78 -7.73 -6.62
CA MET A 125 -1.57 -8.57 -7.51
C MET A 125 -2.88 -8.97 -6.82
N ILE A 126 -3.98 -8.99 -7.57
CA ILE A 126 -5.29 -9.43 -7.09
C ILE A 126 -5.96 -10.32 -8.10
N LYS A 127 -6.79 -11.23 -7.60
CA LYS A 127 -7.58 -12.17 -8.39
C LYS A 127 -9.07 -11.91 -8.19
N ARG A 128 -9.81 -11.88 -9.31
CA ARG A 128 -11.27 -12.02 -9.32
C ARG A 128 -11.65 -12.95 -10.47
N GLY A 129 -12.46 -13.97 -10.19
CA GLY A 129 -12.68 -15.07 -11.11
C GLY A 129 -11.37 -15.70 -11.55
N ASN A 130 -11.23 -15.93 -12.86
CA ASN A 130 -10.06 -16.61 -13.43
C ASN A 130 -8.97 -15.65 -13.92
N LYS A 131 -8.99 -14.38 -13.51
CA LYS A 131 -8.05 -13.36 -14.00
C LYS A 131 -7.34 -12.63 -12.88
N TRP A 132 -6.06 -12.35 -13.12
CA TRP A 132 -5.18 -11.56 -12.27
C TRP A 132 -4.96 -10.17 -12.87
N GLY A 133 -4.86 -9.18 -11.99
CA GLY A 133 -4.49 -7.80 -12.28
C GLY A 133 -3.74 -7.21 -11.10
N TYR A 134 -3.54 -5.89 -11.10
CA TYR A 134 -2.81 -5.20 -10.04
C TYR A 134 -3.56 -3.96 -9.57
N ILE A 135 -3.48 -3.71 -8.26
CA ILE A 135 -4.04 -2.53 -7.60
C ILE A 135 -2.94 -1.72 -6.91
N ASP A 136 -3.20 -0.44 -6.74
CA ASP A 136 -2.40 0.44 -5.89
C ASP A 136 -2.82 0.35 -4.40
N LYS A 137 -2.10 1.08 -3.53
CA LYS A 137 -2.33 1.09 -2.07
C LYS A 137 -3.69 1.63 -1.64
N ILE A 138 -4.40 2.36 -2.50
CA ILE A 138 -5.76 2.84 -2.23
C ILE A 138 -6.83 1.91 -2.81
N GLY A 139 -6.42 0.81 -3.46
CA GLY A 139 -7.30 -0.21 -4.01
C GLY A 139 -7.82 0.10 -5.41
N LYS A 140 -7.27 1.11 -6.09
CA LYS A 140 -7.59 1.40 -7.49
C LYS A 140 -6.82 0.44 -8.38
N THR A 141 -7.51 -0.09 -9.39
CA THR A 141 -6.89 -0.93 -10.41
C THR A 141 -5.84 -0.13 -11.18
N ALA A 142 -4.58 -0.51 -11.03
CA ALA A 142 -3.46 0.03 -11.79
C ALA A 142 -3.28 -0.74 -13.12
N ILE A 143 -3.53 -2.05 -13.10
CA ILE A 143 -3.46 -2.91 -14.28
C ILE A 143 -4.68 -3.83 -14.28
N ASN A 144 -5.41 -3.82 -15.39
CA ASN A 144 -6.66 -4.56 -15.53
C ASN A 144 -6.49 -6.07 -15.33
N LEU A 145 -7.56 -6.72 -14.86
CA LEU A 145 -7.61 -8.15 -14.63
C LEU A 145 -7.68 -8.90 -15.98
N GLN A 146 -6.53 -9.26 -16.53
CA GLN A 146 -6.43 -9.88 -17.86
C GLN A 146 -5.47 -11.07 -17.92
N PHE A 147 -4.61 -11.24 -16.90
CA PHE A 147 -3.62 -12.31 -16.86
C PHE A 147 -4.23 -13.60 -16.32
N GLU A 148 -3.79 -14.75 -16.80
CA GLU A 148 -4.14 -16.04 -16.20
C GLU A 148 -3.33 -16.33 -14.94
N ASP A 149 -2.14 -15.75 -14.87
CA ASP A 149 -1.25 -15.85 -13.72
C ASP A 149 -0.41 -14.58 -13.61
N ALA A 150 -0.08 -14.19 -12.39
CA ALA A 150 0.69 -13.00 -12.07
C ALA A 150 1.57 -13.26 -10.84
N GLY A 151 2.81 -12.77 -10.88
CA GLY A 151 3.69 -12.69 -9.73
C GLY A 151 3.78 -11.28 -9.17
N SER A 152 4.40 -11.14 -8.00
CA SER A 152 4.70 -9.82 -7.44
C SER A 152 5.77 -9.08 -8.24
N PHE A 153 5.80 -7.75 -8.10
CA PHE A 153 6.84 -6.89 -8.70
C PHE A 153 8.15 -6.98 -7.94
N GLN A 154 9.24 -7.17 -8.67
CA GLN A 154 10.61 -7.14 -8.18
C GLN A 154 11.51 -6.49 -9.24
N GLU A 155 12.25 -5.46 -8.84
CA GLU A 155 13.13 -4.66 -9.70
C GLU A 155 12.39 -4.06 -10.91
N GLY A 156 11.15 -3.62 -10.70
CA GLY A 156 10.30 -3.06 -11.76
C GLY A 156 9.75 -4.11 -12.73
N LEU A 157 9.91 -5.40 -12.45
CA LEU A 157 9.48 -6.52 -13.29
C LEU A 157 8.51 -7.44 -12.55
N ALA A 158 7.49 -7.93 -13.25
CA ALA A 158 6.64 -9.00 -12.75
C ALA A 158 6.46 -10.10 -13.80
N ARG A 159 6.51 -11.36 -13.37
CA ARG A 159 6.17 -12.51 -14.22
C ARG A 159 4.66 -12.55 -14.43
N ILE A 160 4.23 -12.66 -15.68
CA ILE A 160 2.81 -12.84 -16.01
C ILE A 160 2.63 -13.99 -17.01
N LYS A 161 1.44 -14.58 -16.98
CA LYS A 161 0.94 -15.49 -18.02
C LYS A 161 -0.27 -14.86 -18.71
N LEU A 162 -0.18 -14.71 -20.02
CA LEU A 162 -1.34 -14.39 -20.86
C LEU A 162 -2.08 -15.67 -21.21
N GLY A 163 -3.40 -15.58 -21.34
CA GLY A 163 -4.17 -16.73 -21.77
C GLY A 163 -3.90 -17.08 -23.21
N ASP A 164 -3.76 -18.39 -23.45
CA ASP A 164 -3.69 -18.93 -24.80
C ASP A 164 -5.06 -18.64 -25.46
N LYS A 165 -5.04 -17.87 -26.55
CA LYS A 165 -6.25 -17.61 -27.36
C LYS A 165 -6.66 -18.87 -28.12
#